data_AF-A0A7C4M878-F1
#
_entry.id   AF-A0A7C4M878-F1
#
_cell.length_a   1.000
_cell.length_b   1.000
_cell.length_c   1.000
_cell.angle_alpha   90.00
_cell.angle_beta   90.00
_cell.angle_gamma   90.00
#
_symmetry.space_group_name_H-M   'P 1'
#
loop_
_entity.id
_entity.type
_entity.pdbx_description
1 polymer ?
#
loop_
_entity_poly.entity_id
_entity_poly.type
_entity_poly.pdbx_seq_one_letter_code
_entity_poly.pdbx_strand_id
1 'polypeptide(L)'
;GLACLGPVTRGGCGALCVKAAMPCTGCFGPLDEVIDYGGKAVSYFASIVDYTDEEEIEKVLGKILDPMGIFYRYSLPASRLRGKITVAEK
;
A
#
# COMPACT_ATOMS: atom_id res chain seq x y z
N GLY A 1 8.32 10.32 -5.57
CA GLY A 1 6.92 10.72 -5.31
C GLY A 1 6.51 10.31 -3.90
N LEU A 2 5.25 10.54 -3.53
CA LEU A 2 4.69 10.14 -2.23
C LEU A 2 3.81 8.89 -2.39
N ALA A 3 3.85 7.98 -1.42
CA ALA A 3 2.98 6.81 -1.40
C ALA A 3 1.53 7.23 -1.10
N CYS A 4 0.72 7.40 -2.15
CA CYS A 4 -0.69 7.75 -2.06
C CYS A 4 -1.56 6.54 -2.43
N LEU A 5 -2.47 6.16 -1.54
CA LEU A 5 -3.33 4.99 -1.72
C LEU A 5 -4.70 5.31 -2.34
N GLY A 6 -4.92 6.55 -2.75
CA GLY A 6 -6.19 7.00 -3.34
C GLY A 6 -6.72 6.07 -4.43
N PRO A 7 -5.89 5.66 -5.42
CA PRO A 7 -6.34 4.80 -6.52
C PRO A 7 -6.79 3.39 -6.13
N VAL A 8 -6.38 2.90 -4.95
CA VAL A 8 -6.77 1.56 -4.44
C VAL A 8 -7.78 1.64 -3.29
N THR A 9 -8.23 2.84 -2.92
CA THR A 9 -9.17 3.07 -1.82
C THR A 9 -10.56 3.37 -2.34
N ARG A 10 -11.58 2.82 -1.67
CA ARG A 10 -12.98 3.17 -1.93
C ARG A 10 -13.21 4.68 -1.78
N GLY A 11 -13.90 5.27 -2.75
CA GLY A 11 -14.30 6.69 -2.73
C GLY A 11 -15.43 7.00 -1.75
N GLY A 12 -15.83 8.27 -1.70
CA GLY A 12 -16.92 8.76 -0.85
C GLY A 12 -16.49 9.83 0.16
N CYS A 13 -15.21 9.85 0.54
CA CYS A 13 -14.66 10.88 1.44
C CYS A 13 -14.39 12.23 0.76
N GLY A 14 -14.61 12.35 -0.56
CA GLY A 14 -14.35 13.59 -1.31
C GLY A 14 -12.87 13.99 -1.45
N ALA A 15 -11.95 13.02 -1.23
CA ALA A 15 -10.49 13.19 -1.31
C ALA A 15 -9.93 14.31 -0.41
N LEU A 16 -10.46 14.43 0.82
CA LEU A 16 -10.06 15.44 1.80
C LEU A 16 -8.55 15.48 2.06
N CYS A 17 -7.90 14.31 2.17
CA CYS A 17 -6.45 14.22 2.38
C CYS A 17 -5.66 14.96 1.29
N VAL A 18 -5.94 14.65 0.02
CA VAL A 18 -5.22 15.26 -1.11
C VAL A 18 -5.52 16.75 -1.21
N LYS A 19 -6.76 17.16 -0.92
CA LYS A 19 -7.15 18.59 -0.84
C LYS A 19 -6.42 19.33 0.29
N ALA A 20 -6.01 18.63 1.34
CA ALA A 20 -5.20 19.14 2.44
C ALA A 20 -3.68 18.92 2.23
N ALA A 21 -3.25 18.67 0.99
CA ALA A 21 -1.84 18.46 0.61
C ALA A 21 -1.16 17.27 1.31
N MET A 22 -1.93 16.23 1.67
CA MET A 22 -1.40 14.99 2.23
C MET A 22 -1.83 13.77 1.41
N PRO A 23 -1.02 12.70 1.33
CA PRO A 23 -1.39 11.49 0.59
C PRO A 23 -2.57 10.80 1.26
N CYS A 24 -3.39 10.12 0.45
CA CYS A 24 -4.43 9.24 0.97
C CYS A 24 -3.78 8.05 1.72
N THR A 25 -4.25 7.78 2.93
CA THR A 25 -3.78 6.69 3.79
C THR A 25 -4.65 5.43 3.70
N GLY A 26 -5.76 5.45 2.97
CA GLY A 26 -6.56 4.24 2.71
C GLY A 26 -7.64 3.89 3.73
N CYS A 27 -8.15 4.86 4.49
CA CYS A 27 -9.07 4.58 5.60
C CYS A 27 -10.42 3.96 5.21
N PHE A 28 -10.92 4.20 3.99
CA PHE A 28 -12.20 3.66 3.52
C PHE A 28 -12.08 2.21 3.03
N GLY A 29 -10.87 1.65 3.01
CA GLY A 29 -10.63 0.27 2.65
C GLY A 29 -10.81 -0.04 1.16
N PRO A 30 -10.88 -1.34 0.82
CA PRO A 30 -10.90 -1.83 -0.57
C PRO A 30 -12.24 -1.63 -1.30
N LEU A 31 -12.17 -1.72 -2.63
CA LEU A 31 -13.35 -1.90 -3.50
C LEU A 31 -13.94 -3.31 -3.35
N ASP A 32 -15.18 -3.51 -3.82
CA ASP A 32 -15.96 -4.73 -3.57
C ASP A 32 -15.26 -6.02 -4.03
N GLU A 33 -14.54 -5.99 -5.15
CA GLU A 33 -13.84 -7.16 -5.71
C GLU A 33 -12.39 -7.31 -5.23
N VAL A 34 -11.92 -6.41 -4.36
CA VAL A 34 -10.55 -6.44 -3.85
C VAL A 34 -10.51 -7.18 -2.52
N ILE A 35 -10.03 -8.42 -2.57
CA ILE A 35 -9.95 -9.32 -1.41
C ILE A 35 -8.88 -8.88 -0.40
N ASP A 36 -7.70 -8.52 -0.90
CA ASP A 36 -6.59 -8.03 -0.08
C ASP A 36 -6.21 -6.62 -0.52
N TYR A 37 -6.50 -5.66 0.36
CA TYR A 37 -6.20 -4.26 0.13
C TYR A 37 -4.70 -3.99 -0.04
N GLY A 38 -3.86 -4.54 0.84
CA GLY A 38 -2.43 -4.29 0.79
C GLY A 38 -1.77 -4.99 -0.39
N GLY A 39 -2.26 -6.20 -0.74
CA GLY A 39 -1.84 -6.88 -1.97
C GLY A 39 -2.17 -6.06 -3.23
N LYS A 40 -3.36 -5.44 -3.28
CA LYS A 40 -3.73 -4.56 -4.40
C LYS A 40 -2.92 -3.26 -4.41
N ALA A 41 -2.58 -2.71 -3.25
CA ALA A 41 -1.69 -1.55 -3.14
C ALA A 41 -0.29 -1.86 -3.69
N VAL A 42 0.29 -3.01 -3.34
CA VAL A 42 1.59 -3.45 -3.90
C VAL A 42 1.52 -3.57 -5.41
N SER A 43 0.48 -4.23 -5.94
CA SER A 43 0.27 -4.34 -7.40
C SER A 43 0.19 -2.97 -8.08
N TYR A 44 -0.52 -2.01 -7.47
CA TYR A 44 -0.61 -0.65 -7.98
C TYR A 44 0.75 0.06 -8.04
N PHE A 45 1.55 0.00 -6.96
CA PHE A 45 2.88 0.63 -6.97
C PHE A 45 3.83 -0.05 -7.95
N ALA A 46 3.83 -1.38 -8.01
CA ALA A 46 4.65 -2.13 -8.95
C ALA A 46 4.35 -1.78 -10.41
N SER A 47 3.10 -1.47 -10.75
CA SER A 47 2.72 -1.04 -12.11
C SER A 47 3.10 0.41 -12.46
N ILE A 48 3.41 1.25 -11.48
CA ILE A 48 3.81 2.66 -11.71
C ILE A 48 5.33 2.83 -11.77
N VAL A 49 6.06 1.93 -11.11
CA VAL A 49 7.52 1.95 -11.11
C VAL A 49 8.01 1.52 -12.49
N ASP A 50 8.32 2.50 -13.34
CA ASP A 50 8.76 2.31 -14.73
C ASP A 50 10.30 2.29 -14.80
N TYR A 51 10.88 1.15 -14.45
CA TYR A 51 12.32 0.90 -14.51
C TYR A 51 12.59 -0.49 -15.09
N THR A 52 13.62 -0.61 -15.91
CA THR A 52 14.02 -1.88 -16.54
C THR A 52 15.22 -2.53 -15.85
N ASP A 53 15.97 -1.76 -15.05
CA ASP A 53 17.15 -2.23 -14.34
C ASP A 53 16.80 -2.66 -12.90
N GLU A 54 17.31 -3.82 -12.49
CA GLU A 54 16.99 -4.42 -11.19
C GLU A 54 17.54 -3.60 -10.01
N GLU A 55 18.74 -3.00 -10.14
CA GLU A 55 19.31 -2.19 -9.07
C GLU A 55 18.54 -0.89 -8.85
N GLU A 56 18.02 -0.29 -9.94
CA GLU A 56 17.21 0.91 -9.84
C GLU A 56 15.86 0.64 -9.18
N ILE A 57 15.25 -0.52 -9.47
CA ILE A 57 14.01 -0.97 -8.83
C ILE A 57 14.22 -1.12 -7.32
N GLU A 58 15.30 -1.78 -6.89
CA GLU A 58 15.61 -1.92 -5.46
C GLU A 58 15.82 -0.56 -4.77
N LYS A 59 16.54 0.36 -5.42
CA LYS A 59 16.76 1.72 -4.89
C LYS A 59 15.45 2.50 -4.73
N VAL A 60 14.48 2.31 -5.63
CA VAL A 60 13.19 3.00 -5.57
C VAL A 60 12.28 2.37 -4.52
N LEU A 61 12.17 1.04 -4.52
CA LEU A 61 11.35 0.31 -3.54
C LEU A 61 11.91 0.48 -2.12
N GLY A 62 13.23 0.59 -1.97
CA GLY A 62 13.89 0.88 -0.70
C GLY A 62 13.54 2.25 -0.09
N LYS A 63 12.94 3.18 -0.86
CA LYS A 63 12.42 4.45 -0.32
C LYS A 63 11.13 4.25 0.49
N ILE A 64 10.47 3.10 0.36
CA ILE A 64 9.30 2.74 1.15
C ILE A 64 9.79 2.13 2.47
N LEU A 65 10.03 3.00 3.46
CA LEU A 65 10.58 2.64 4.78
C LEU A 65 9.75 1.58 5.52
N ASP A 66 8.42 1.68 5.48
CA ASP A 66 7.51 0.74 6.15
C ASP A 66 6.34 0.34 5.21
N PRO A 67 6.54 -0.69 4.37
CA PRO A 67 5.50 -1.18 3.47
C PRO A 67 4.27 -1.69 4.22
N MET A 68 4.44 -2.28 5.41
CA MET A 68 3.33 -2.85 6.18
C MET A 68 2.45 -1.75 6.78
N GLY A 69 3.03 -0.74 7.42
CA GLY A 69 2.28 0.38 7.99
C GLY A 69 1.69 1.32 6.94
N ILE A 70 2.21 1.31 5.70
CA ILE A 70 1.62 2.04 4.59
C ILE A 70 0.48 1.23 3.98
N PHE A 71 0.71 0.00 3.51
CA PHE A 71 -0.28 -0.78 2.75
C PHE A 71 -1.37 -1.40 3.62
N TYR A 72 -1.09 -1.68 4.90
CA TYR A 72 -2.02 -2.38 5.79
C TYR A 72 -2.46 -1.55 7.00
N ARG A 73 -2.34 -0.21 6.93
CA ARG A 73 -2.62 0.68 8.08
C ARG A 73 -3.97 0.44 8.78
N TYR A 74 -5.01 0.20 7.99
CA TYR A 74 -6.38 -0.02 8.49
C TYR A 74 -6.91 -1.43 8.19
N SER A 75 -6.22 -2.19 7.33
CA SER A 75 -6.69 -3.47 6.78
C SER A 75 -5.88 -4.67 7.22
N LEU A 76 -4.86 -4.51 8.08
CA LEU A 76 -4.02 -5.62 8.54
C LEU A 76 -4.82 -6.81 9.12
N PRO A 77 -5.85 -6.62 9.97
CA PRO A 77 -6.62 -7.76 10.49
C PRO A 77 -7.39 -8.54 9.41
N ALA A 78 -7.78 -7.87 8.32
CA ALA A 78 -8.47 -8.46 7.18
C ALA A 78 -7.49 -8.98 6.10
N SER A 79 -6.18 -8.78 6.28
CA SER A 79 -5.14 -9.19 5.32
C SER A 79 -5.10 -10.70 5.14
N ARG A 80 -4.76 -11.13 3.91
CA ARG A 80 -4.50 -12.55 3.64
C ARG A 80 -3.20 -13.02 4.29
N LEU A 81 -2.25 -12.11 4.50
CA LEU A 81 -0.96 -12.36 5.16
C LEU A 81 -1.09 -12.54 6.68
N ARG A 82 -2.29 -12.32 7.26
CA ARG A 82 -2.57 -12.43 8.69
C ARG A 82 -1.55 -11.64 9.52
N GLY A 83 -1.04 -12.22 10.61
CA GLY A 83 -0.06 -11.58 11.49
C GLY A 83 1.38 -11.95 11.14
N LYS A 84 2.33 -11.27 11.79
CA LYS A 84 3.76 -11.59 11.68
C LYS A 84 3.99 -13.06 12.07
N ILE A 85 4.58 -13.81 11.15
CA ILE A 85 5.11 -15.14 11.47
C ILE A 85 6.40 -14.92 12.25
N THR A 86 6.39 -15.21 13.55
CA THR A 86 7.62 -15.38 14.30
C THR A 86 8.17 -16.75 13.93
N VAL A 87 9.18 -16.77 13.05
CA VAL A 87 9.99 -17.97 12.89
C VAL A 87 10.63 -18.18 14.26
N ALA A 88 10.27 -19.25 14.97
CA ALA A 88 11.00 -19.61 16.17
C ALA A 88 12.45 -19.80 15.74
N GLU A 89 13.35 -18.95 16.24
CA GLU A 89 14.78 -19.14 16.05
C GLU A 89 15.10 -20.56 16.49
N LYS A 90 15.71 -21.32 15.58
CA LYS A 90 16.14 -22.69 15.82
C LYS A 90 17.57 -22.68 16.29
#